data_AF-A0A1E3Q940-F1
#
_entry.id   AF-A0A1E3Q940-F1
#
_cell.length_a   1.000
_cell.length_b   1.000
_cell.length_c   1.000
_cell.angle_alpha   90.00
_cell.angle_beta   90.00
_cell.angle_gamma   90.00
#
_symmetry.space_group_name_H-M   'P 1'
#
loop_
_entity.id
_entity.type
_entity.pdbx_description
1 polymer ?
#
loop_
_entity_poly.entity_id
_entity_poly.type
_entity_poly.pdbx_seq_one_letter_code
_entity_poly.pdbx_strand_id
1 'polypeptide(L)'
;MPSSPEPRSPPARYTTPLRHQRPQGLSLPPVEGLTVLTPSPIDEAAFLLPDPTPNKASRSLSEKRNADEDDKQEEEEYDAPNPETVALWRHYLFKVHKYSSYSFTAFLSLHLATASAMPALLGIDAADNGIVLARVLYQVPIVEQTLVFGSLAAHLISGAVLRIHKVRRDKRWYSRRLKMSRISFTGYLLAPLVAAHVVVARVIPLIKEGDSSIISLRYISRGFVRSRLTSWSLYTAMLGLTVYHVGYGWSRWLRIRKYTRVRIAGVAVFALGIWGLRVVSKGCNMAEWLGKKYDMMYEMAEGLVFRWTALGAGVVYGLFHSYSLSVSSEKKAAAAEWAHKEALIAKAKEEYAKLHPKPAAPAATATLDFSDPNFDFAKYLETALKE
;
A
#
# COMPACT_ATOMS: atom_id res chain seq x y z
N MET A 1 -46.54 48.86 33.57
CA MET A 1 -46.22 47.63 34.34
C MET A 1 -47.08 46.50 33.79
N PRO A 2 -46.61 45.23 33.71
CA PRO A 2 -45.27 44.68 33.99
C PRO A 2 -44.56 44.25 32.68
N SER A 3 -43.28 44.49 32.38
CA SER A 3 -42.00 44.10 32.99
C SER A 3 -41.72 42.59 33.07
N SER A 4 -40.73 42.18 32.26
CA SER A 4 -39.75 41.08 32.44
C SER A 4 -40.04 39.70 31.84
N PRO A 5 -39.04 38.82 31.58
CA PRO A 5 -37.57 39.01 31.66
C PRO A 5 -36.74 38.49 30.44
N GLU A 6 -35.54 39.04 30.34
CA GLU A 6 -34.36 38.55 29.60
C GLU A 6 -33.85 37.18 30.11
N PRO A 7 -33.37 36.26 29.25
CA PRO A 7 -32.60 35.10 29.69
C PRO A 7 -31.08 35.28 29.49
N ARG A 8 -30.44 35.71 30.58
CA ARG A 8 -29.18 35.24 31.20
C ARG A 8 -28.09 34.63 30.29
N SER A 9 -26.97 35.34 30.20
CA SER A 9 -25.63 34.80 29.94
C SER A 9 -25.19 33.79 31.03
N PRO A 10 -24.50 32.69 30.66
CA PRO A 10 -24.02 31.69 31.64
C PRO A 10 -22.82 32.20 32.46
N PRO A 11 -22.66 31.73 33.71
CA PRO A 11 -21.64 32.24 34.63
C PRO A 11 -20.24 31.69 34.35
N ALA A 12 -19.25 32.55 34.53
CA ALA A 12 -17.84 32.20 34.67
C ALA A 12 -17.58 31.38 35.95
N ARG A 13 -16.82 30.30 35.81
CA ARG A 13 -15.99 29.57 36.81
C ARG A 13 -15.40 28.37 36.05
N TYR A 14 -14.10 28.04 36.07
CA TYR A 14 -13.22 27.87 37.22
C TYR A 14 -11.76 28.20 36.86
N THR A 15 -11.11 28.93 37.75
CA THR A 15 -9.66 29.08 37.88
C THR A 15 -9.04 27.75 38.33
N THR A 16 -8.07 27.22 37.58
CA THR A 16 -7.19 26.13 38.03
C THR A 16 -5.98 26.72 38.75
N PRO A 17 -5.57 26.21 39.93
CA PRO A 17 -4.41 26.76 40.63
C PRO A 17 -3.11 26.38 39.90
N LEU A 18 -2.22 27.36 39.77
CA LEU A 18 -0.86 27.20 39.26
C LEU A 18 -0.08 26.23 40.16
N ARG A 19 0.14 25.02 39.68
CA ARG A 19 1.04 24.05 40.30
C ARG A 19 2.47 24.47 39.98
N HIS A 20 3.26 24.81 41.00
CA HIS A 20 4.71 25.00 40.90
C HIS A 20 5.36 23.80 40.18
N GLN A 21 5.90 24.04 38.98
CA GLN A 21 6.80 23.11 38.33
C GLN A 21 8.24 23.41 38.78
N ARG A 22 8.91 22.40 39.35
CA ARG A 22 10.37 22.37 39.51
C ARG A 22 11.04 22.51 38.12
N PRO A 23 12.20 23.18 38.02
CA PRO A 23 12.93 23.25 36.76
C PRO A 23 13.46 21.85 36.42
N GLN A 24 12.88 21.23 35.40
CA GLN A 24 13.41 20.01 34.81
C GLN A 24 14.56 20.40 33.88
N GLY A 25 15.71 19.76 34.07
CA GLY A 25 16.83 19.85 33.14
C GLY A 25 16.39 19.51 31.72
N LEU A 26 17.03 20.18 30.76
CA LEU A 26 16.73 20.13 29.34
C LEU A 26 16.91 18.71 28.75
N SER A 27 15.92 17.84 28.91
CA SER A 27 15.78 16.62 28.13
C SER A 27 15.01 16.95 26.86
N LEU A 28 15.70 16.92 25.72
CA LEU A 28 15.03 16.96 24.42
C LEU A 28 14.06 15.76 24.35
N PRO A 29 12.78 15.97 23.98
CA PRO A 29 11.85 14.86 23.86
C PRO A 29 12.34 13.89 22.77
N PRO A 30 12.14 12.57 22.94
CA PRO A 30 12.39 11.61 21.87
C PRO A 30 11.59 12.04 20.64
N VAL A 31 12.23 12.00 19.46
CA VAL A 31 11.57 12.27 18.17
C VAL A 31 10.65 11.10 17.84
N GLU A 32 9.56 10.96 18.59
CA GLU A 32 8.47 10.01 18.38
C GLU A 32 7.36 10.66 17.54
N GLY A 33 7.76 11.53 16.60
CA GLY A 33 6.87 12.41 15.85
C GLY A 33 6.80 12.15 14.35
N LEU A 34 7.44 11.12 13.81
CA LEU A 34 7.13 10.66 12.45
C LEU A 34 5.83 9.85 12.52
N THR A 35 4.70 10.54 12.59
CA THR A 35 3.41 9.93 12.25
C THR A 35 3.59 9.31 10.88
N VAL A 36 3.67 7.98 10.86
CA VAL A 36 3.72 7.19 9.63
C VAL A 36 2.36 7.34 8.99
N LEU A 37 2.17 8.43 8.25
CA LEU A 37 1.04 8.58 7.35
C LEU A 37 1.12 7.40 6.40
N THR A 38 0.25 6.41 6.63
CA THR A 38 0.03 5.32 5.69
C THR A 38 -0.16 5.98 4.33
N PRO A 39 0.56 5.57 3.28
CA PRO A 39 0.46 6.23 2.01
C PRO A 39 -0.99 6.16 1.57
N SER A 40 -1.62 7.34 1.51
CA SER A 40 -3.01 7.44 1.14
C SER A 40 -3.18 6.77 -0.23
N PRO A 41 -4.22 5.94 -0.41
CA PRO A 41 -4.66 5.53 -1.75
C PRO A 41 -4.74 6.75 -2.66
N ILE A 42 -4.61 6.56 -3.97
CA ILE A 42 -4.62 7.65 -4.97
C ILE A 42 -5.83 8.56 -4.70
N ASP A 43 -5.57 9.72 -4.09
CA ASP A 43 -6.58 10.71 -3.74
C ASP A 43 -6.38 11.88 -4.70
N GLU A 44 -7.47 12.30 -5.35
CA GLU A 44 -7.48 13.31 -6.41
C GLU A 44 -6.77 14.59 -5.93
N ALA A 45 -7.05 15.00 -4.68
CA ALA A 45 -6.44 16.17 -4.08
C ALA A 45 -4.93 16.01 -3.82
N ALA A 46 -4.45 14.84 -3.40
CA ALA A 46 -3.03 14.61 -3.11
C ALA A 46 -2.18 14.43 -4.39
N PHE A 47 -2.83 14.08 -5.50
CA PHE A 47 -2.18 13.83 -6.78
C PHE A 47 -2.13 15.07 -7.68
N LEU A 48 -3.08 15.99 -7.52
CA LEU A 48 -3.16 17.23 -8.32
C LEU A 48 -2.33 18.38 -7.73
N LEU A 49 -1.77 18.23 -6.53
CA LEU A 49 -0.87 19.25 -5.98
C LEU A 49 0.29 19.53 -6.94
N PRO A 50 0.67 20.81 -7.13
CA PRO A 50 1.91 21.16 -7.81
C PRO A 50 3.06 20.40 -7.16
N ASP A 51 4.04 19.97 -7.95
CA ASP A 51 5.23 19.37 -7.37
C ASP A 51 5.90 20.43 -6.47
N PRO A 52 6.35 20.05 -5.26
CA PRO A 52 6.96 20.99 -4.34
C PRO A 52 8.19 21.63 -5.01
N THR A 53 8.37 22.94 -4.86
CA THR A 53 9.64 23.58 -5.19
C THR A 53 10.74 22.96 -4.32
N PRO A 54 11.94 22.65 -4.87
CA PRO A 54 13.02 22.09 -4.06
C PRO A 54 13.29 23.01 -2.88
N ASN A 55 13.07 22.52 -1.66
CA ASN A 55 13.63 23.21 -0.50
C ASN A 55 15.14 23.07 -0.58
N LYS A 56 15.90 24.17 -0.46
CA LYS A 56 17.37 24.16 -0.39
C LYS A 56 17.90 23.12 0.61
N ALA A 57 17.14 22.85 1.69
CA ALA A 57 17.48 21.84 2.69
C ALA A 57 17.47 20.38 2.17
N SER A 58 16.55 20.01 1.26
CA SER A 58 16.51 18.64 0.69
C SER A 58 17.58 18.45 -0.38
N ARG A 59 17.93 19.52 -1.12
CA ARG A 59 19.12 19.58 -1.99
C ARG A 59 20.39 19.38 -1.17
N SER A 60 20.57 20.12 -0.09
CA SER A 60 21.78 20.01 0.75
C SER A 60 21.94 18.65 1.45
N LEU A 61 20.84 17.96 1.78
CA LEU A 61 20.90 16.60 2.35
C LEU A 61 21.18 15.52 1.30
N SER A 62 20.73 15.74 0.06
CA SER A 62 21.06 14.90 -1.09
C SER A 62 22.51 15.11 -1.55
N GLU A 63 22.97 16.36 -1.63
CA GLU A 63 24.35 16.73 -1.97
C GLU A 63 25.33 16.24 -0.91
N LYS A 64 25.03 16.40 0.40
CA LYS A 64 25.89 15.85 1.46
C LYS A 64 25.98 14.33 1.44
N ARG A 65 24.93 13.62 0.99
CA ARG A 65 24.97 12.16 0.89
C ARG A 65 25.74 11.67 -0.34
N ASN A 66 25.79 12.47 -1.39
CA ASN A 66 26.52 12.14 -2.62
C ASN A 66 27.97 12.64 -2.60
N ALA A 67 28.33 13.58 -1.72
CA ALA A 67 29.70 14.09 -1.57
C ALA A 67 30.69 13.09 -0.93
N ASP A 68 30.19 12.00 -0.31
CA ASP A 68 31.02 10.90 0.21
C ASP A 68 31.31 9.81 -0.84
N GLU A 69 30.69 9.87 -2.02
CA GLU A 69 30.96 8.98 -3.16
C GLU A 69 31.64 9.80 -4.27
N ASP A 70 32.98 9.86 -4.20
CA ASP A 70 33.83 10.49 -5.22
C ASP A 70 33.77 9.64 -6.51
N ASP A 71 32.84 9.98 -7.39
CA ASP A 71 32.93 9.68 -8.82
C ASP A 71 32.36 10.86 -9.61
N LYS A 72 33.09 11.27 -10.64
CA LYS A 72 32.77 12.41 -11.50
C LYS A 72 31.51 12.09 -12.31
N GLN A 73 30.34 12.32 -11.75
CA GLN A 73 29.11 12.36 -12.53
C GLN A 73 28.99 13.74 -13.15
N GLU A 74 29.14 13.78 -14.48
CA GLU A 74 28.66 14.88 -15.31
C GLU A 74 27.27 15.29 -14.81
N GLU A 75 27.11 16.55 -14.43
CA GLU A 75 25.81 17.12 -14.11
C GLU A 75 24.97 17.09 -15.40
N GLU A 76 24.31 15.97 -15.66
CA GLU A 76 23.31 15.86 -16.71
C GLU A 76 22.21 16.86 -16.36
N GLU A 77 22.22 18.01 -17.05
CA GLU A 77 21.25 19.09 -16.89
C GLU A 77 19.86 18.52 -17.18
N TYR A 78 19.21 18.07 -16.11
CA TYR A 78 17.89 17.46 -16.19
C TYR A 78 16.89 18.52 -16.58
N ASP A 79 16.53 18.53 -17.88
CA ASP A 79 15.50 19.39 -18.43
C ASP A 79 14.16 19.01 -17.79
N ALA A 80 13.81 19.71 -16.71
CA ALA A 80 12.68 19.36 -15.88
C ALA A 80 11.40 19.50 -16.71
N PRO A 81 10.60 18.43 -16.85
CA PRO A 81 9.40 18.49 -17.70
C PRO A 81 8.47 19.59 -17.19
N ASN A 82 7.92 20.37 -18.12
CA ASN A 82 7.08 21.53 -17.82
C ASN A 82 6.02 21.16 -16.75
N PRO A 83 5.97 21.86 -15.59
CA PRO A 83 5.05 21.53 -14.51
C PRO A 83 3.57 21.51 -14.94
N GLU A 84 3.19 22.32 -15.94
CA GLU A 84 1.83 22.32 -16.50
C GLU A 84 1.55 21.04 -17.30
N THR A 85 2.50 20.58 -18.12
CA THR A 85 2.33 19.34 -18.88
C THR A 85 2.27 18.14 -17.94
N VAL A 86 3.08 18.15 -16.88
CA VAL A 86 3.07 17.12 -15.83
C VAL A 86 1.74 17.07 -15.10
N ALA A 87 1.18 18.22 -14.74
CA ALA A 87 -0.14 18.29 -14.13
C ALA A 87 -1.25 17.79 -15.09
N LEU A 88 -1.13 18.12 -16.38
CA LEU A 88 -2.12 17.79 -17.39
C LEU A 88 -2.23 16.27 -17.65
N TRP A 89 -1.14 15.60 -18.04
CA TRP A 89 -1.20 14.17 -18.35
C TRP A 89 -1.58 13.34 -17.12
N ARG A 90 -1.14 13.79 -15.95
CA ARG A 90 -1.49 13.21 -14.65
C ARG A 90 -2.99 13.29 -14.35
N HIS A 91 -3.59 14.44 -14.60
CA HIS A 91 -5.04 14.65 -14.45
C HIS A 91 -5.84 13.72 -15.35
N TYR A 92 -5.47 13.64 -16.63
CA TYR A 92 -6.16 12.76 -17.57
C TYR A 92 -5.95 11.28 -17.26
N LEU A 93 -4.73 10.85 -16.90
CA LEU A 93 -4.50 9.47 -16.46
C LEU A 93 -5.30 9.10 -15.22
N PHE A 94 -5.41 10.01 -14.25
CA PHE A 94 -6.25 9.78 -13.08
C PHE A 94 -7.71 9.60 -13.48
N LYS A 95 -8.25 10.47 -14.37
CA LYS A 95 -9.60 10.31 -14.91
C LYS A 95 -9.76 8.98 -15.65
N VAL A 96 -8.80 8.58 -16.48
CA VAL A 96 -8.85 7.28 -17.19
C VAL A 96 -8.89 6.13 -16.19
N HIS A 97 -8.01 6.12 -15.18
CA HIS A 97 -7.97 5.10 -14.13
C HIS A 97 -9.31 4.96 -13.39
N LYS A 98 -9.88 6.13 -13.09
CA LYS A 98 -11.12 6.34 -12.36
C LYS A 98 -12.33 5.88 -13.17
N TYR A 99 -12.51 6.39 -14.38
CA TYR A 99 -13.70 6.13 -15.18
C TYR A 99 -13.71 4.76 -15.86
N SER A 100 -12.54 4.19 -16.16
CA SER A 100 -12.47 2.81 -16.68
C SER A 100 -13.03 1.78 -15.70
N SER A 101 -13.00 2.06 -14.39
CA SER A 101 -13.54 1.17 -13.37
C SER A 101 -15.06 0.97 -13.45
N TYR A 102 -15.82 1.94 -13.98
CA TYR A 102 -17.28 1.80 -14.15
C TYR A 102 -17.63 0.75 -15.19
N SER A 103 -17.02 0.86 -16.37
CA SER A 103 -17.22 -0.08 -17.48
C SER A 103 -16.85 -1.49 -17.06
N PHE A 104 -15.68 -1.65 -16.44
CA PHE A 104 -15.24 -2.96 -15.97
C PHE A 104 -16.11 -3.51 -14.83
N THR A 105 -16.61 -2.66 -13.92
CA THR A 105 -17.54 -3.09 -12.86
C THR A 105 -18.85 -3.61 -13.45
N ALA A 106 -19.41 -2.96 -14.48
CA ALA A 106 -20.63 -3.42 -15.14
C ALA A 106 -20.45 -4.83 -15.73
N PHE A 107 -19.36 -5.05 -16.47
CA PHE A 107 -19.00 -6.37 -16.96
C PHE A 107 -18.81 -7.38 -15.82
N LEU A 108 -18.04 -7.01 -14.78
CA LEU A 108 -17.76 -7.88 -13.64
C LEU A 108 -19.05 -8.28 -12.91
N SER A 109 -20.02 -7.38 -12.76
CA SER A 109 -21.32 -7.68 -12.17
C SER A 109 -22.09 -8.71 -12.99
N LEU A 110 -22.17 -8.52 -14.31
CA LEU A 110 -22.81 -9.48 -15.22
C LEU A 110 -22.09 -10.84 -15.20
N HIS A 111 -20.75 -10.81 -15.17
CA HIS A 111 -19.91 -12.00 -15.11
C HIS A 111 -20.10 -12.76 -13.78
N LEU A 112 -20.05 -12.09 -12.63
CA LEU A 112 -20.30 -12.72 -11.33
C LEU A 112 -21.74 -13.24 -11.20
N ALA A 113 -22.72 -12.52 -11.76
CA ALA A 113 -24.10 -12.96 -11.76
C ALA A 113 -24.24 -14.31 -12.51
N THR A 114 -23.66 -14.43 -13.69
CA THR A 114 -23.82 -15.61 -14.55
C THR A 114 -22.84 -16.74 -14.23
N ALA A 115 -21.59 -16.44 -13.88
CA ALA A 115 -20.56 -17.44 -13.63
C ALA A 115 -20.45 -17.88 -12.15
N SER A 116 -21.14 -17.21 -11.22
CA SER A 116 -21.08 -17.53 -9.79
C SER A 116 -22.45 -17.58 -9.12
N ALA A 117 -23.27 -16.53 -9.22
CA ALA A 117 -24.57 -16.50 -8.56
C ALA A 117 -25.59 -17.46 -9.20
N MET A 118 -25.69 -17.52 -10.53
CA MET A 118 -26.59 -18.45 -11.22
C MET A 118 -26.26 -19.92 -10.93
N PRO A 119 -25.00 -20.40 -11.01
CA PRO A 119 -24.69 -21.78 -10.62
C PRO A 119 -25.05 -22.05 -9.15
N ALA A 120 -24.79 -21.09 -8.27
CA ALA A 120 -25.08 -21.19 -6.84
C ALA A 120 -26.58 -21.36 -6.54
N LEU A 121 -27.43 -20.67 -7.29
CA LEU A 121 -28.87 -20.56 -7.00
C LEU A 121 -29.73 -21.48 -7.87
N LEU A 122 -29.34 -21.69 -9.12
CA LEU A 122 -30.16 -22.31 -10.17
C LEU A 122 -29.53 -23.56 -10.79
N GLY A 123 -28.30 -23.91 -10.41
CA GLY A 123 -27.56 -25.04 -10.98
C GLY A 123 -26.81 -24.71 -12.26
N ILE A 124 -26.03 -25.68 -12.75
CA ILE A 124 -25.09 -25.45 -13.85
C ILE A 124 -25.77 -25.21 -15.20
N ASP A 125 -26.88 -25.89 -15.50
CA ASP A 125 -27.54 -25.79 -16.81
C ASP A 125 -28.17 -24.41 -17.02
N ALA A 126 -28.82 -23.86 -15.97
CA ALA A 126 -29.34 -22.50 -16.00
C ALA A 126 -28.22 -21.46 -16.16
N ALA A 127 -27.06 -21.71 -15.53
CA ALA A 127 -25.92 -20.82 -15.62
C ALA A 127 -25.22 -20.88 -16.98
N ASP A 128 -25.14 -22.05 -17.62
CA ASP A 128 -24.64 -22.19 -19.00
C ASP A 128 -25.49 -21.34 -19.96
N ASN A 129 -26.82 -21.45 -19.87
CA ASN A 129 -27.74 -20.60 -20.64
C ASN A 129 -27.57 -19.11 -20.31
N GLY A 130 -27.39 -18.78 -19.02
CA GLY A 130 -27.15 -17.41 -18.56
C GLY A 130 -25.87 -16.80 -19.14
N ILE A 131 -24.79 -17.58 -19.24
CA ILE A 131 -23.55 -17.13 -19.86
C ILE A 131 -23.74 -16.89 -21.36
N VAL A 132 -24.44 -17.77 -22.06
CA VAL A 132 -24.76 -17.57 -23.48
C VAL A 132 -25.56 -16.27 -23.67
N LEU A 133 -26.57 -16.02 -22.83
CA LEU A 133 -27.33 -14.77 -22.85
C LEU A 133 -26.45 -13.55 -22.56
N ALA A 134 -25.58 -13.62 -21.55
CA ALA A 134 -24.68 -12.52 -21.23
C ALA A 134 -23.74 -12.19 -22.40
N ARG A 135 -23.27 -13.20 -23.15
CA ARG A 135 -22.43 -12.98 -24.33
C ARG A 135 -23.15 -12.17 -25.41
N VAL A 136 -24.45 -12.37 -25.60
CA VAL A 136 -25.23 -11.53 -26.53
C VAL A 136 -25.16 -10.05 -26.15
N LEU A 137 -25.01 -9.73 -24.86
CA LEU A 137 -24.93 -8.35 -24.38
C LEU A 137 -23.55 -7.71 -24.56
N TYR A 138 -22.46 -8.43 -24.28
CA TYR A 138 -21.12 -7.83 -24.26
C TYR A 138 -20.15 -8.34 -25.34
N GLN A 139 -20.39 -9.51 -25.95
CA GLN A 139 -19.56 -10.07 -27.03
C GLN A 139 -20.05 -9.64 -28.41
N VAL A 140 -20.52 -8.40 -28.53
CA VAL A 140 -20.74 -7.77 -29.84
C VAL A 140 -19.44 -7.10 -30.30
N PRO A 141 -19.23 -6.93 -31.62
CA PRO A 141 -18.04 -6.27 -32.15
C PRO A 141 -17.80 -4.94 -31.44
N ILE A 142 -16.53 -4.62 -31.17
CA ILE A 142 -16.08 -3.40 -30.48
C ILE A 142 -16.40 -3.38 -28.97
N VAL A 143 -17.56 -3.84 -28.52
CA VAL A 143 -17.97 -3.74 -27.10
C VAL A 143 -17.05 -4.55 -26.19
N GLU A 144 -16.79 -5.82 -26.51
CA GLU A 144 -15.89 -6.63 -25.70
C GLU A 144 -14.47 -6.02 -25.67
N GLN A 145 -13.99 -5.59 -26.83
CA GLN A 145 -12.65 -5.05 -27.00
C GLN A 145 -12.47 -3.73 -26.25
N THR A 146 -13.48 -2.86 -26.25
CA THR A 146 -13.39 -1.53 -25.63
C THR A 146 -13.87 -1.53 -24.19
N LEU A 147 -15.07 -2.05 -23.91
CA LEU A 147 -15.70 -1.98 -22.60
C LEU A 147 -15.18 -3.03 -21.62
N VAL A 148 -14.69 -4.17 -22.09
CA VAL A 148 -14.12 -5.21 -21.23
C VAL A 148 -12.59 -5.12 -21.23
N PHE A 149 -11.95 -5.39 -22.36
CA PHE A 149 -10.48 -5.40 -22.44
C PHE A 149 -9.87 -4.01 -22.37
N GLY A 150 -10.43 -3.04 -23.11
CA GLY A 150 -9.95 -1.67 -23.13
C GLY A 150 -10.08 -0.99 -21.78
N SER A 151 -11.21 -1.17 -21.08
CA SER A 151 -11.41 -0.62 -19.74
C SER A 151 -10.47 -1.28 -18.71
N LEU A 152 -10.28 -2.60 -18.76
CA LEU A 152 -9.34 -3.32 -17.90
C LEU A 152 -7.90 -2.84 -18.13
N ALA A 153 -7.46 -2.78 -19.39
CA ALA A 153 -6.13 -2.33 -19.76
C ALA A 153 -5.92 -0.86 -19.33
N ALA A 154 -6.88 0.01 -19.61
CA ALA A 154 -6.86 1.40 -19.19
C ALA A 154 -6.74 1.53 -17.67
N HIS A 155 -7.47 0.72 -16.89
CA HIS A 155 -7.39 0.72 -15.43
C HIS A 155 -6.00 0.30 -14.92
N LEU A 156 -5.47 -0.80 -15.45
CA LEU A 156 -4.18 -1.38 -15.04
C LEU A 156 -3.01 -0.46 -15.42
N ILE A 157 -2.96 -0.01 -16.67
CA ILE A 157 -1.85 0.80 -17.20
C ILE A 157 -1.82 2.16 -16.52
N SER A 158 -2.94 2.88 -16.48
CA SER A 158 -2.97 4.19 -15.82
C SER A 158 -2.66 4.08 -14.33
N GLY A 159 -3.17 3.04 -13.65
CA GLY A 159 -2.88 2.78 -12.25
C GLY A 159 -1.40 2.48 -12.00
N ALA A 160 -0.74 1.71 -12.87
CA ALA A 160 0.68 1.43 -12.79
C ALA A 160 1.53 2.68 -13.04
N VAL A 161 1.23 3.44 -14.10
CA VAL A 161 1.96 4.66 -14.47
C VAL A 161 1.86 5.70 -13.34
N LEU A 162 0.66 5.96 -12.80
CA LEU A 162 0.46 6.89 -11.69
C LEU A 162 1.28 6.47 -10.46
N ARG A 163 1.37 5.18 -10.15
CA ARG A 163 2.15 4.70 -8.99
C ARG A 163 3.65 4.82 -9.21
N ILE A 164 4.14 4.44 -10.39
CA ILE A 164 5.56 4.55 -10.72
C ILE A 164 5.99 6.02 -10.66
N HIS A 165 5.19 6.93 -11.23
CA HIS A 165 5.43 8.36 -11.15
C HIS A 165 5.45 8.84 -9.69
N LYS A 166 4.46 8.46 -8.88
CA LYS A 166 4.39 8.84 -7.46
C LYS A 166 5.61 8.36 -6.67
N VAL A 167 6.03 7.11 -6.86
CA VAL A 167 7.20 6.54 -6.17
C VAL A 167 8.48 7.26 -6.58
N ARG A 168 8.66 7.52 -7.88
CA ARG A 168 9.83 8.25 -8.39
C ARG A 168 9.88 9.69 -7.86
N ARG A 169 8.75 10.39 -7.90
CA ARG A 169 8.60 11.73 -7.34
C ARG A 169 8.91 11.75 -5.84
N ASP A 170 8.23 10.93 -5.04
CA ASP A 170 8.37 10.99 -3.58
C ASP A 170 9.78 10.57 -3.12
N LYS A 171 10.45 9.67 -3.85
CA LYS A 171 11.86 9.34 -3.63
C LYS A 171 12.78 10.54 -3.93
N ARG A 172 12.57 11.24 -5.06
CA ARG A 172 13.39 12.39 -5.47
C ARG A 172 13.23 13.59 -4.51
N TRP A 173 12.00 13.93 -4.15
CA TRP A 173 11.71 15.18 -3.44
C TRP A 173 11.74 15.05 -1.92
N TYR A 174 11.34 13.90 -1.38
CA TYR A 174 11.19 13.71 0.07
C TYR A 174 12.16 12.68 0.64
N SER A 175 13.03 12.07 -0.18
CA SER A 175 13.85 10.89 0.20
C SER A 175 13.02 9.80 0.90
N ARG A 176 11.73 9.72 0.59
CA ARG A 176 10.76 8.88 1.31
C ARG A 176 10.41 7.67 0.49
N ARG A 177 10.65 6.47 1.03
CA ARG A 177 10.10 5.24 0.45
C ARG A 177 8.60 5.16 0.77
N LEU A 178 7.79 5.01 -0.27
CA LEU A 178 6.36 4.76 -0.11
C LEU A 178 6.11 3.30 0.24
N LYS A 179 5.34 3.07 1.30
CA LYS A 179 4.75 1.76 1.57
C LYS A 179 3.66 1.47 0.52
N MET A 180 3.44 0.22 0.18
CA MET A 180 2.35 -0.14 -0.72
C MET A 180 1.02 -0.16 0.06
N SER A 181 -0.01 0.53 -0.45
CA SER A 181 -1.34 0.46 0.18
C SER A 181 -1.98 -0.91 -0.05
N ARG A 182 -2.86 -1.34 0.87
CA ARG A 182 -3.51 -2.66 0.80
C ARG A 182 -4.27 -2.89 -0.51
N ILE A 183 -5.01 -1.89 -1.00
CA ILE A 183 -5.72 -1.99 -2.29
C ILE A 183 -4.76 -2.10 -3.48
N SER A 184 -3.61 -1.44 -3.40
CA SER A 184 -2.60 -1.53 -4.46
C SER A 184 -1.98 -2.92 -4.49
N PHE A 185 -1.65 -3.44 -3.31
CA PHE A 185 -1.15 -4.80 -3.16
C PHE A 185 -2.14 -5.83 -3.72
N THR A 186 -3.44 -5.73 -3.39
CA THR A 186 -4.42 -6.66 -3.97
C THR A 186 -4.58 -6.49 -5.47
N GLY A 187 -4.44 -5.27 -6.01
CA GLY A 187 -4.45 -5.04 -7.46
C GLY A 187 -3.29 -5.72 -8.18
N TYR A 188 -2.07 -5.62 -7.64
CA TYR A 188 -0.90 -6.30 -8.20
C TYR A 188 -0.99 -7.82 -8.13
N LEU A 189 -1.60 -8.36 -7.07
CA LEU A 189 -1.82 -9.80 -6.95
C LEU A 189 -2.96 -10.27 -7.87
N LEU A 190 -3.99 -9.44 -8.06
CA LEU A 190 -5.15 -9.76 -8.90
C LEU A 190 -4.82 -9.70 -10.41
N ALA A 191 -3.96 -8.79 -10.84
CA ALA A 191 -3.59 -8.63 -12.26
C ALA A 191 -3.13 -9.94 -12.95
N PRO A 192 -2.15 -10.71 -12.42
CA PRO A 192 -1.75 -11.98 -13.03
C PRO A 192 -2.83 -13.06 -12.95
N LEU A 193 -3.67 -13.05 -11.91
CA LEU A 193 -4.79 -14.00 -11.78
C LEU A 193 -5.86 -13.75 -12.85
N VAL A 194 -6.22 -12.48 -13.08
CA VAL A 194 -7.16 -12.10 -14.14
C VAL A 194 -6.56 -12.37 -15.52
N ALA A 195 -5.27 -12.12 -15.72
CA ALA A 195 -4.59 -12.46 -16.97
C ALA A 195 -4.64 -13.97 -17.24
N ALA A 196 -4.32 -14.81 -16.24
CA ALA A 196 -4.43 -16.26 -16.35
C ALA A 196 -5.87 -16.72 -16.65
N HIS A 197 -6.85 -16.10 -15.99
CA HIS A 197 -8.28 -16.34 -16.25
C HIS A 197 -8.66 -16.02 -17.70
N VAL A 198 -8.24 -14.86 -18.23
CA VAL A 198 -8.47 -14.47 -19.63
C VAL A 198 -7.77 -15.42 -20.61
N VAL A 199 -6.54 -15.86 -20.29
CA VAL A 199 -5.80 -16.80 -21.14
C VAL A 199 -6.55 -18.12 -21.27
N VAL A 200 -6.98 -18.70 -20.15
CA VAL A 200 -7.70 -19.98 -20.15
C VAL A 200 -9.10 -19.85 -20.74
N ALA A 201 -9.84 -18.81 -20.40
CA ALA A 201 -11.24 -18.68 -20.80
C ALA A 201 -11.45 -18.05 -22.19
N ARG A 202 -10.45 -17.34 -22.73
CA ARG A 202 -10.59 -16.62 -24.01
C ARG A 202 -9.47 -16.92 -25.01
N VAL A 203 -8.21 -16.79 -24.61
CA VAL A 203 -7.07 -16.88 -25.55
C VAL A 203 -6.84 -18.31 -26.05
N ILE A 204 -6.80 -19.29 -25.15
CA ILE A 204 -6.57 -20.69 -25.53
C ILE A 204 -7.69 -21.22 -26.45
N PRO A 205 -8.98 -21.02 -26.12
CA PRO A 205 -10.07 -21.40 -27.01
C PRO A 205 -9.98 -20.70 -28.37
N LEU A 206 -9.66 -19.40 -28.40
CA LEU A 206 -9.48 -18.66 -29.64
C LEU A 206 -8.36 -19.24 -30.52
N ILE A 207 -7.23 -19.64 -29.91
CA ILE A 207 -6.10 -20.25 -30.65
C ILE A 207 -6.46 -21.65 -31.18
N LYS A 208 -7.18 -22.45 -30.38
CA LYS A 208 -7.47 -23.86 -30.72
C LYS A 208 -8.67 -24.04 -31.64
N GLU A 209 -9.67 -23.17 -31.52
CA GLU A 209 -10.96 -23.31 -32.20
C GLU A 209 -11.28 -22.15 -33.15
N GLY A 210 -10.47 -21.10 -33.17
CA GLY A 210 -10.77 -19.87 -33.89
C GLY A 210 -11.91 -19.05 -33.26
N ASP A 211 -12.54 -19.57 -32.20
CA ASP A 211 -13.63 -18.92 -31.48
C ASP A 211 -13.59 -19.31 -29.99
N SER A 212 -13.93 -18.35 -29.14
CA SER A 212 -14.02 -18.52 -27.69
C SER A 212 -15.46 -18.38 -27.17
N SER A 213 -16.46 -18.26 -28.05
CA SER A 213 -17.88 -18.25 -27.71
C SER A 213 -18.40 -19.64 -27.28
N ILE A 214 -17.71 -20.72 -27.68
CA ILE A 214 -18.09 -22.12 -27.41
C ILE A 214 -17.87 -22.54 -25.95
N ILE A 215 -17.20 -21.71 -25.16
CA ILE A 215 -16.80 -22.07 -23.80
C ILE A 215 -18.00 -22.06 -22.86
N SER A 216 -18.28 -23.16 -22.17
CA SER A 216 -19.35 -23.22 -21.17
C SER A 216 -18.78 -23.34 -19.75
N LEU A 217 -19.62 -23.31 -18.71
CA LEU A 217 -19.16 -23.65 -17.36
C LEU A 217 -18.64 -25.07 -17.31
N ARG A 218 -19.13 -25.97 -18.17
CA ARG A 218 -18.64 -27.35 -18.28
C ARG A 218 -17.18 -27.42 -18.73
N TYR A 219 -16.72 -26.47 -19.56
CA TYR A 219 -15.29 -26.31 -19.84
C TYR A 219 -14.52 -26.01 -18.55
N ILE A 220 -14.99 -25.03 -17.78
CA ILE A 220 -14.38 -24.67 -16.50
C ILE A 220 -14.43 -25.84 -15.49
N SER A 221 -15.55 -26.58 -15.43
CA SER A 221 -15.71 -27.79 -14.63
C SER A 221 -14.65 -28.84 -14.95
N ARG A 222 -14.31 -29.02 -16.23
CA ARG A 222 -13.24 -29.95 -16.64
C ARG A 222 -11.89 -29.56 -16.06
N GLY A 223 -11.58 -28.26 -16.00
CA GLY A 223 -10.38 -27.75 -15.33
C GLY A 223 -10.30 -28.14 -13.85
N PHE A 224 -11.43 -28.05 -13.13
CA PHE A 224 -11.53 -28.48 -11.72
C PHE A 224 -11.32 -29.99 -11.53
N VAL A 225 -11.75 -30.81 -12.48
CA VAL A 225 -11.51 -32.27 -12.44
C VAL A 225 -10.04 -32.57 -12.71
N ARG A 226 -9.43 -31.89 -13.69
CA ARG A 226 -8.04 -32.12 -14.10
C ARG A 226 -7.02 -31.64 -13.08
N SER A 227 -7.20 -30.43 -12.55
CA SER A 227 -6.26 -29.80 -11.61
C SER A 227 -7.02 -29.24 -10.40
N ARG A 228 -7.53 -30.15 -9.56
CA ARG A 228 -8.38 -29.80 -8.40
C ARG A 228 -7.76 -28.70 -7.53
N LEU A 229 -6.54 -28.92 -7.04
CA LEU A 229 -5.92 -27.97 -6.11
C LEU A 229 -5.65 -26.62 -6.77
N THR A 230 -5.02 -26.63 -7.94
CA THR A 230 -4.70 -25.42 -8.71
C THR A 230 -5.95 -24.59 -9.03
N SER A 231 -6.98 -25.23 -9.56
CA SER A 231 -8.24 -24.55 -9.91
C SER A 231 -8.90 -23.95 -8.67
N TRP A 232 -9.06 -24.73 -7.59
CA TRP A 232 -9.65 -24.23 -6.34
C TRP A 232 -8.86 -23.05 -5.77
N SER A 233 -7.52 -23.14 -5.70
CA SER A 233 -6.68 -22.08 -5.17
C SER A 233 -6.76 -20.81 -6.02
N LEU A 234 -6.62 -20.91 -7.34
CA LEU A 234 -6.61 -19.73 -8.23
C LEU A 234 -7.97 -19.03 -8.27
N TYR A 235 -9.07 -19.78 -8.44
CA TYR A 235 -10.41 -19.17 -8.48
C TYR A 235 -10.83 -18.59 -7.13
N THR A 236 -10.50 -19.25 -6.01
CA THR A 236 -10.78 -18.73 -4.66
C THR A 236 -9.98 -17.47 -4.38
N ALA A 237 -8.67 -17.47 -4.69
CA ALA A 237 -7.82 -16.31 -4.52
C ALA A 237 -8.30 -15.14 -5.39
N MET A 238 -8.58 -15.38 -6.67
CA MET A 238 -9.08 -14.37 -7.59
C MET A 238 -10.41 -13.79 -7.11
N LEU A 239 -11.37 -14.63 -6.69
CA LEU A 239 -12.65 -14.19 -6.16
C LEU A 239 -12.49 -13.31 -4.92
N GLY A 240 -11.72 -13.77 -3.92
CA GLY A 240 -11.51 -13.03 -2.68
C GLY A 240 -10.81 -11.69 -2.90
N LEU A 241 -9.75 -11.67 -3.72
CA LEU A 241 -9.02 -10.46 -4.06
C LEU A 241 -9.90 -9.48 -4.86
N THR A 242 -10.70 -9.98 -5.80
CA THR A 242 -11.64 -9.17 -6.58
C THR A 242 -12.68 -8.52 -5.68
N VAL A 243 -13.35 -9.30 -4.82
CA VAL A 243 -14.36 -8.80 -3.89
C VAL A 243 -13.76 -7.73 -2.98
N TYR A 244 -12.57 -7.95 -2.43
CA TYR A 244 -11.89 -6.96 -1.60
C TYR A 244 -11.51 -5.70 -2.39
N HIS A 245 -10.86 -5.85 -3.55
CA HIS A 245 -10.34 -4.75 -4.34
C HIS A 245 -11.47 -3.83 -4.83
N VAL A 246 -12.52 -4.43 -5.38
CA VAL A 246 -13.70 -3.74 -5.90
C VAL A 246 -14.51 -3.13 -4.75
N GLY A 247 -14.81 -3.90 -3.71
CA GLY A 247 -15.59 -3.41 -2.56
C GLY A 247 -14.88 -2.25 -1.85
N TYR A 248 -13.58 -2.37 -1.58
CA TYR A 248 -12.80 -1.27 -0.99
C TYR A 248 -12.74 -0.07 -1.93
N GLY A 249 -12.46 -0.28 -3.22
CA GLY A 249 -12.42 0.79 -4.23
C GLY A 249 -13.72 1.59 -4.29
N TRP A 250 -14.86 0.91 -4.40
CA TRP A 250 -16.18 1.55 -4.41
C TRP A 250 -16.55 2.23 -3.09
N SER A 251 -16.14 1.67 -1.95
CA SER A 251 -16.38 2.32 -0.66
C SER A 251 -15.66 3.67 -0.54
N ARG A 252 -14.43 3.76 -1.09
CA ARG A 252 -13.65 5.00 -1.17
C ARG A 252 -14.28 5.96 -2.16
N TRP A 253 -14.72 5.45 -3.31
CA TRP A 253 -15.38 6.22 -4.36
C TRP A 253 -16.64 6.93 -3.86
N LEU A 254 -17.55 6.17 -3.25
CA LEU A 254 -18.83 6.66 -2.73
C LEU A 254 -18.70 7.34 -1.37
N ARG A 255 -17.47 7.54 -0.86
CA ARG A 255 -17.18 8.16 0.44
C ARG A 255 -17.95 7.52 1.61
N ILE A 256 -18.10 6.19 1.58
CA ILE A 256 -18.82 5.43 2.61
C ILE A 256 -18.02 5.47 3.92
N ARG A 257 -18.52 6.22 4.91
CA ARG A 257 -17.88 6.37 6.24
C ARG A 257 -17.78 5.06 7.03
N LYS A 258 -18.79 4.17 6.91
CA LYS A 258 -18.86 2.91 7.69
C LYS A 258 -18.53 1.71 6.80
N TYR A 259 -17.25 1.35 6.74
CA TYR A 259 -16.76 0.23 5.92
C TYR A 259 -17.31 -1.15 6.34
N THR A 260 -17.90 -1.29 7.54
CA THR A 260 -18.50 -2.55 8.02
C THR A 260 -19.57 -3.10 7.08
N ARG A 261 -20.46 -2.26 6.55
CA ARG A 261 -21.53 -2.72 5.63
C ARG A 261 -20.96 -3.30 4.34
N VAL A 262 -19.93 -2.65 3.79
CA VAL A 262 -19.23 -3.11 2.58
C VAL A 262 -18.52 -4.44 2.84
N ARG A 263 -17.91 -4.61 4.02
CA ARG A 263 -17.30 -5.89 4.41
C ARG A 263 -18.32 -7.01 4.52
N ILE A 264 -19.47 -6.78 5.16
CA ILE A 264 -20.52 -7.78 5.30
C ILE A 264 -21.05 -8.19 3.91
N ALA A 265 -21.35 -7.22 3.05
CA ALA A 265 -21.77 -7.49 1.68
C ALA A 265 -20.69 -8.26 0.90
N GLY A 266 -19.42 -7.88 1.04
CA GLY A 266 -18.30 -8.59 0.44
C GLY A 266 -18.19 -10.04 0.91
N VAL A 267 -18.34 -10.31 2.21
CA VAL A 267 -18.34 -11.68 2.75
C VAL A 267 -19.50 -12.49 2.17
N ALA A 268 -20.69 -11.91 2.05
CA ALA A 268 -21.84 -12.59 1.45
C ALA A 268 -21.60 -12.92 -0.04
N VAL A 269 -21.09 -11.96 -0.82
CA VAL A 269 -20.73 -12.19 -2.24
C VAL A 269 -19.64 -13.25 -2.37
N PHE A 270 -18.62 -13.22 -1.51
CA PHE A 270 -17.56 -14.22 -1.50
C PHE A 270 -18.12 -15.61 -1.18
N ALA A 271 -18.94 -15.75 -0.14
CA ALA A 271 -19.54 -17.03 0.24
C ALA A 271 -20.44 -17.58 -0.87
N LEU A 272 -21.28 -16.73 -1.48
CA LEU A 272 -22.11 -17.11 -2.62
C LEU A 272 -21.26 -17.57 -3.82
N GLY A 273 -20.17 -16.85 -4.10
CA GLY A 273 -19.25 -17.21 -5.19
C GLY A 273 -18.52 -18.52 -4.94
N ILE A 274 -18.08 -18.79 -3.70
CA ILE A 274 -17.49 -20.09 -3.33
C ILE A 274 -18.50 -21.23 -3.46
N TRP A 275 -19.76 -20.99 -3.08
CA TRP A 275 -20.83 -21.96 -3.31
C TRP A 275 -21.06 -22.20 -4.80
N GLY A 276 -21.09 -21.14 -5.62
CA GLY A 276 -21.18 -21.25 -7.08
C GLY A 276 -20.03 -22.06 -7.68
N LEU A 277 -18.79 -21.78 -7.28
CA LEU A 277 -17.60 -22.55 -7.69
C LEU A 277 -17.70 -24.02 -7.28
N ARG A 278 -18.26 -24.33 -6.10
CA ARG A 278 -18.52 -25.71 -5.68
C ARG A 278 -19.48 -26.41 -6.64
N VAL A 279 -20.57 -25.76 -7.04
CA VAL A 279 -21.52 -26.31 -8.02
C VAL A 279 -20.83 -26.55 -9.36
N VAL A 280 -20.11 -25.54 -9.87
CA VAL A 280 -19.35 -25.64 -11.13
C VAL A 280 -18.32 -26.76 -11.09
N SER A 281 -17.58 -26.92 -9.98
CA SER A 281 -16.55 -27.96 -9.84
C SER A 281 -17.10 -29.40 -9.96
N LYS A 282 -18.40 -29.59 -9.76
CA LYS A 282 -19.09 -30.88 -9.85
C LYS A 282 -19.80 -31.09 -11.20
N GLY A 283 -19.96 -30.04 -12.00
CA GLY A 283 -20.77 -30.08 -13.23
C GLY A 283 -20.09 -30.67 -14.47
N CYS A 284 -19.13 -31.58 -14.32
CA CYS A 284 -18.33 -32.14 -15.42
C CYS A 284 -19.05 -33.28 -16.20
N ASN A 285 -20.38 -33.27 -16.25
CA ASN A 285 -21.14 -34.31 -16.97
C ASN A 285 -21.32 -33.94 -18.44
N MET A 286 -20.44 -34.43 -19.32
CA MET A 286 -20.38 -34.02 -20.71
C MET A 286 -20.08 -35.20 -21.63
N ALA A 287 -20.44 -35.08 -22.90
CA ALA A 287 -20.12 -36.10 -23.90
C ALA A 287 -18.59 -36.31 -24.00
N GLU A 288 -18.17 -37.55 -24.20
CA GLU A 288 -16.75 -37.93 -24.16
C GLU A 288 -15.92 -37.16 -25.20
N TRP A 289 -16.44 -36.97 -26.41
CA TRP A 289 -15.76 -36.23 -27.47
C TRP A 289 -15.49 -34.77 -27.07
N LEU A 290 -16.43 -34.14 -26.36
CA LEU A 290 -16.28 -32.77 -25.86
C LEU A 290 -15.25 -32.73 -24.72
N GLY A 291 -15.18 -33.79 -23.91
CA GLY A 291 -14.18 -33.95 -22.86
C GLY A 291 -12.76 -33.95 -23.42
N LYS A 292 -12.52 -34.78 -24.45
CA LYS A 292 -11.25 -34.84 -25.17
C LYS A 292 -10.87 -33.49 -25.78
N LYS A 293 -11.86 -32.78 -26.34
CA LYS A 293 -11.67 -31.43 -26.87
C LYS A 293 -11.16 -30.45 -25.81
N TYR A 294 -11.77 -30.47 -24.62
CA TYR A 294 -11.35 -29.60 -23.51
C TYR A 294 -9.98 -29.99 -22.95
N ASP A 295 -9.65 -31.29 -22.93
CA ASP A 295 -8.34 -31.75 -22.48
C ASP A 295 -7.21 -31.18 -23.33
N MET A 296 -7.36 -31.14 -24.66
CA MET A 296 -6.36 -30.53 -25.56
C MET A 296 -6.12 -29.04 -25.27
N MET A 297 -7.15 -28.31 -24.82
CA MET A 297 -7.01 -26.90 -24.43
C MET A 297 -6.27 -26.78 -23.09
N TYR A 298 -6.59 -27.63 -22.11
CA TYR A 298 -5.96 -27.60 -20.80
C TYR A 298 -4.51 -28.07 -20.83
N GLU A 299 -4.12 -28.97 -21.73
CA GLU A 299 -2.72 -29.34 -21.95
C GLU A 299 -1.86 -28.14 -22.35
N MET A 300 -2.39 -27.28 -23.22
CA MET A 300 -1.74 -26.01 -23.56
C MET A 300 -1.67 -25.10 -22.33
N ALA A 301 -2.77 -24.96 -21.58
CA ALA A 301 -2.81 -24.13 -20.37
C ALA A 301 -1.77 -24.57 -19.34
N GLU A 302 -1.66 -25.87 -19.07
CA GLU A 302 -0.69 -26.45 -18.15
C GLU A 302 0.74 -26.21 -18.62
N GLY A 303 1.01 -26.41 -19.91
CA GLY A 303 2.31 -26.09 -20.51
C GLY A 303 2.71 -24.63 -20.29
N LEU A 304 1.78 -23.68 -20.39
CA LEU A 304 2.04 -22.29 -20.01
C LEU A 304 2.30 -22.15 -18.50
N VAL A 305 1.44 -22.72 -17.65
CA VAL A 305 1.59 -22.62 -16.19
C VAL A 305 2.98 -23.12 -15.76
N PHE A 306 3.44 -24.28 -16.23
CA PHE A 306 4.76 -24.81 -15.88
C PHE A 306 5.91 -23.89 -16.30
N ARG A 307 5.81 -23.24 -17.47
CA ARG A 307 6.86 -22.35 -17.99
C ARG A 307 6.93 -21.03 -17.23
N TRP A 308 5.78 -20.48 -16.84
CA TRP A 308 5.69 -19.15 -16.25
C TRP A 308 5.68 -19.16 -14.71
N THR A 309 5.40 -20.28 -14.05
CA THR A 309 5.46 -20.38 -12.57
C THR A 309 6.86 -20.17 -12.03
N ALA A 310 7.88 -20.72 -12.67
CA ALA A 310 9.28 -20.51 -12.29
C ALA A 310 9.67 -19.02 -12.39
N LEU A 311 9.26 -18.35 -13.48
CA LEU A 311 9.50 -16.92 -13.68
C LEU A 311 8.74 -16.08 -12.64
N GLY A 312 7.46 -16.37 -12.41
CA GLY A 312 6.65 -15.68 -11.41
C GLY A 312 7.19 -15.84 -9.99
N ALA A 313 7.58 -17.06 -9.61
CA ALA A 313 8.21 -17.34 -8.32
C ALA A 313 9.55 -16.59 -8.18
N GLY A 314 10.37 -16.57 -9.23
CA GLY A 314 11.63 -15.82 -9.27
C GLY A 314 11.44 -14.32 -9.09
N VAL A 315 10.45 -13.72 -9.76
CA VAL A 315 10.14 -12.28 -9.62
C VAL A 315 9.63 -11.95 -8.21
N VAL A 316 8.70 -12.74 -7.67
CA VAL A 316 8.16 -12.52 -6.32
C VAL A 316 9.27 -12.69 -5.27
N TYR A 317 10.07 -13.74 -5.39
CA TYR A 317 11.23 -13.97 -4.52
C TYR A 317 12.22 -12.80 -4.62
N GLY A 318 12.57 -12.37 -5.83
CA GLY A 318 13.48 -11.25 -6.05
C GLY A 318 12.97 -9.94 -5.43
N LEU A 319 11.69 -9.61 -5.59
CA LEU A 319 11.09 -8.43 -4.99
C LEU A 319 11.06 -8.50 -3.46
N PHE A 320 10.67 -9.64 -2.90
CA PHE A 320 10.65 -9.84 -1.45
C PHE A 320 12.06 -9.82 -0.85
N HIS A 321 13.01 -10.49 -1.49
CA HIS A 321 14.40 -10.55 -1.07
C HIS A 321 15.07 -9.18 -1.17
N SER A 322 14.88 -8.47 -2.28
CA SER A 322 15.35 -7.08 -2.46
C SER A 322 14.77 -6.15 -1.41
N TYR A 323 13.47 -6.28 -1.11
CA TYR A 323 12.84 -5.51 -0.04
C TYR A 323 13.46 -5.82 1.34
N SER A 324 13.61 -7.10 1.68
CA SER A 324 14.21 -7.55 2.93
C SER A 324 15.65 -7.03 3.11
N LEU A 325 16.46 -7.13 2.06
CA LEU A 325 17.83 -6.59 2.02
C LEU A 325 17.83 -5.08 2.22
N SER A 326 16.96 -4.34 1.54
CA SER A 326 16.91 -2.88 1.66
C SER A 326 16.50 -2.39 3.05
N VAL A 327 15.58 -3.09 3.71
CA VAL A 327 15.19 -2.78 5.10
C VAL A 327 16.33 -3.13 6.06
N SER A 328 17.02 -4.25 5.82
CA SER A 328 18.18 -4.66 6.62
C SER A 328 19.35 -3.68 6.48
N SER A 329 19.67 -3.22 5.27
CA SER A 329 20.72 -2.24 5.02
C SER A 329 20.41 -0.90 5.66
N GLU A 330 19.15 -0.43 5.58
CA GLU A 330 18.72 0.81 6.23
C GLU A 330 18.85 0.74 7.76
N LYS A 331 18.46 -0.40 8.36
CA LYS A 331 18.64 -0.61 9.81
C LYS A 331 20.12 -0.61 10.21
N LYS A 332 20.98 -1.26 9.42
CA LYS A 332 22.42 -1.27 9.66
C LYS A 332 23.04 0.12 9.52
N ALA A 333 22.67 0.88 8.48
CA ALA A 333 23.11 2.24 8.28
C ALA A 333 22.69 3.15 9.45
N ALA A 334 21.43 3.08 9.87
CA ALA A 334 20.93 3.84 11.02
C ALA A 334 21.65 3.48 12.33
N ALA A 335 21.98 2.20 12.54
CA ALA A 335 22.75 1.76 13.69
C ALA A 335 24.21 2.27 13.64
N ALA A 336 24.84 2.27 12.46
CA ALA A 336 26.18 2.81 12.26
C ALA A 336 26.23 4.33 12.50
N GLU A 337 25.24 5.08 12.00
CA GLU A 337 25.10 6.51 12.26
C GLU A 337 24.94 6.81 13.76
N TRP A 338 24.15 5.99 14.46
CA TRP A 338 23.97 6.12 15.91
C TRP A 338 25.28 5.88 16.66
N ALA A 339 25.98 4.78 16.34
CA ALA A 339 27.28 4.47 16.94
C ALA A 339 28.32 5.57 16.66
N HIS A 340 28.31 6.15 15.46
CA HIS A 340 29.18 7.29 15.13
C HIS A 340 28.86 8.52 15.98
N LYS A 341 27.58 8.85 16.17
CA LYS A 341 27.16 9.96 17.05
C LYS A 341 27.56 9.72 18.50
N GLU A 342 27.43 8.50 19.02
CA GLU A 342 27.90 8.14 20.36
C GLU A 342 29.41 8.34 20.50
N ALA A 343 30.20 7.92 19.51
CA ALA A 343 31.65 8.12 19.51
C ALA A 343 32.03 9.62 19.48
N LEU A 344 31.31 10.45 18.71
CA LEU A 344 31.52 11.90 18.70
C LEU A 344 31.19 12.54 20.06
N ILE A 345 30.11 12.11 20.72
CA ILE A 345 29.74 12.59 22.06
C ILE A 345 30.81 12.19 23.08
N ALA A 346 31.35 10.97 22.99
CA ALA A 346 32.42 10.51 23.87
C ALA A 346 33.69 11.37 23.70
N LYS A 347 34.14 11.58 22.45
CA LYS A 347 35.28 12.45 22.14
C LYS A 347 35.07 13.88 22.64
N ALA A 348 33.88 14.45 22.41
CA ALA A 348 33.56 15.79 22.89
C ALA A 348 33.60 15.89 24.42
N LYS A 349 33.15 14.85 25.14
CA LYS A 349 33.25 14.80 26.61
C LYS A 349 34.70 14.72 27.09
N GLU A 350 35.54 13.95 26.41
CA GLU A 350 36.98 13.86 26.73
C GLU A 350 37.70 15.19 26.50
N GLU A 351 37.44 15.86 25.38
CA GLU A 351 38.01 17.18 25.09
C GLU A 351 37.50 18.25 26.06
N TYR A 352 36.21 18.22 26.40
CA TYR A 352 35.64 19.11 27.41
C TYR A 352 36.28 18.90 28.78
N ALA A 353 36.52 17.65 29.19
CA ALA A 353 37.21 17.35 30.45
C ALA A 353 38.67 17.85 30.46
N LYS A 354 39.36 17.85 29.30
CA LYS A 354 40.70 18.42 29.14
C LYS A 354 40.70 19.94 29.25
N LEU A 355 39.70 20.60 28.66
CA LEU A 355 39.59 22.06 28.66
C LEU A 355 39.04 22.62 29.98
N HIS A 356 38.28 21.83 30.72
CA HIS A 356 37.67 22.21 32.00
C HIS A 356 38.10 21.21 33.08
N PRO A 357 39.39 21.24 33.47
CA PRO A 357 39.86 20.43 34.59
C PRO A 357 39.02 20.79 35.83
N LYS A 358 38.50 19.76 36.50
CA LYS A 358 37.79 19.96 37.78
C LYS A 358 38.71 20.73 38.74
N PRO A 359 38.22 21.77 39.43
CA PRO A 359 38.97 22.35 40.54
C PRO A 359 39.35 21.22 41.49
N ALA A 360 40.61 21.20 41.94
CA ALA A 360 41.06 20.24 42.92
C ALA A 360 40.08 20.25 44.10
N ALA A 361 39.55 19.07 44.48
CA ALA A 361 38.83 18.95 45.72
C ALA A 361 39.79 19.42 46.84
N PRO A 362 39.40 20.38 47.70
CA PRO A 362 40.28 20.81 48.78
C PRO A 362 40.67 19.57 49.59
N ALA A 363 41.97 19.42 49.81
CA ALA A 363 42.52 18.34 50.61
C ALA A 363 41.82 18.33 51.98
N ALA A 364 41.38 17.15 52.41
CA ALA A 364 40.78 16.94 53.72
C ALA A 364 41.85 17.06 54.81
N THR A 365 42.20 18.29 55.17
CA THR A 365 42.88 18.66 56.43
C THR A 365 42.64 20.15 56.69
N ALA A 366 41.44 20.48 57.16
CA ALA A 366 41.11 21.83 57.61
C ALA A 366 41.63 22.04 59.04
N THR A 367 42.73 22.78 59.20
CA THR A 367 42.92 23.57 60.43
C THR A 367 41.92 24.74 60.37
N LEU A 368 40.93 24.72 61.27
CA LEU A 368 39.85 25.71 61.35
C LEU A 368 40.40 27.08 61.79
N ASP A 369 40.36 28.07 60.90
CA ASP A 369 40.59 29.48 61.21
C ASP A 369 39.29 30.28 60.99
N PHE A 370 38.74 30.82 62.08
CA PHE A 370 37.48 31.56 62.11
C PHE A 370 37.64 33.03 61.72
N SER A 371 38.86 33.45 61.38
CA SER A 371 39.21 34.84 61.10
C SER A 371 39.30 35.14 59.59
N ASP A 372 39.10 34.14 58.72
CA ASP A 372 39.17 34.28 57.27
C ASP A 372 37.93 35.02 56.72
N PRO A 373 38.10 36.15 55.99
CA PRO A 373 36.98 36.88 55.38
C PRO A 373 36.18 36.06 54.35
N ASN A 374 36.69 34.92 53.88
CA ASN A 374 35.99 33.99 52.99
C ASN A 374 35.41 32.75 53.70
N PHE A 375 35.34 32.75 55.03
CA PHE A 375 34.81 31.63 55.79
C PHE A 375 33.31 31.40 55.52
N ASP A 376 32.99 30.29 54.86
CA ASP A 376 31.63 29.91 54.51
C ASP A 376 30.99 29.04 55.61
N PHE A 377 30.29 29.71 56.53
CA PHE A 377 29.55 29.10 57.63
C PHE A 377 28.54 28.03 57.18
N ALA A 378 27.93 28.18 56.00
CA ALA A 378 26.92 27.25 55.51
C ALA A 378 27.54 25.90 55.16
N LYS A 379 28.73 25.92 54.58
CA LYS A 379 29.49 24.73 54.20
C LYS A 379 30.04 23.98 55.42
N TYR A 380 30.47 24.70 56.45
CA TYR A 380 30.90 24.10 57.72
C TYR A 380 29.74 23.36 58.41
N LEU A 381 28.57 23.99 58.50
CA LEU A 381 27.37 23.36 59.08
C LEU A 381 26.92 22.11 58.31
N GLU A 382 26.96 22.13 56.97
CA GLU A 382 26.64 20.93 56.16
C GLU A 382 27.60 19.76 56.37
N THR A 383 28.85 20.05 56.76
CA THR A 383 29.86 19.03 57.03
C THR A 383 29.74 18.50 58.46
N ALA A 384 29.45 19.37 59.43
CA ALA A 384 29.24 19.02 60.84
C ALA A 384 27.89 18.33 61.13
N LEU A 385 26.88 18.49 60.26
CA LEU A 385 25.59 17.77 60.33
C LEU A 385 25.62 16.38 59.67
N LYS A 386 26.72 16.04 59.00
CA LYS A 386 26.92 14.72 58.35
C LYS A 386 27.78 13.77 59.18
N GLU A 387 28.37 14.23 60.28
CA GLU A 387 28.76 13.40 61.43
C GLU A 387 27.62 13.37 62.44
#